data_AF-A0A918ZKJ9-F1
#
_entry.id   AF-A0A918ZKJ9-F1
#
_cell.length_a   1.000
_cell.length_b   1.000
_cell.length_c   1.000
_cell.angle_alpha   90.00
_cell.angle_beta   90.00
_cell.angle_gamma   90.00
#
_symmetry.space_group_name_H-M   'P 1'
#
loop_
_entity.id
_entity.type
_entity.pdbx_description
1 polymer ?
#
loop_
_entity_poly.entity_id
_entity_poly.type
_entity_poly.pdbx_seq_one_letter_code
_entity_poly.pdbx_strand_id
1 'polypeptide(L)'
;MFTDMKQALAAEDLDLTPPGSDQSAAAALVAARHARDKDDLADLLGALGLPCAENDLVRLLPNLTTSVGDSMTVTAFTATAASMLKNGDSPEHVRTTLGLSEAELTEATRHADLPTTVPAPDTDDTTNTPETAAQAAEDTVGSDGIEDLLAWAGNHPAASIRHKAARVRSVLTELTERRTADATQREAEERVAKAKAELEAAQAQLRAVKTGGHAAAAAQDAPEAAPAPRAGRRSKAELAAIRAWARARGHQVADRGTPAKAVLDAYDAAHRTRDLAEAS
;
A
#
# COMPACT_ATOMS: atom_id res chain seq x y z
N MET A 1 30.89 13.49 -34.83
CA MET A 1 29.71 13.03 -34.04
C MET A 1 28.43 12.94 -34.90
N PHE A 2 28.48 12.58 -36.19
CA PHE A 2 27.28 12.53 -37.06
C PHE A 2 27.06 11.20 -37.79
N THR A 3 27.74 10.13 -37.39
CA THR A 3 27.59 8.79 -37.97
C THR A 3 26.36 8.04 -37.47
N ASP A 4 25.81 8.46 -36.33
CA ASP A 4 24.70 7.77 -35.64
C ASP A 4 23.35 8.00 -36.35
N MET A 5 23.13 9.20 -36.88
CA MET A 5 21.87 9.57 -37.53
C MET A 5 21.67 8.89 -38.90
N LYS A 6 22.74 8.49 -39.57
CA LYS A 6 22.67 7.68 -40.82
C LYS A 6 22.34 6.20 -40.55
N GLN A 7 22.74 5.66 -39.39
CA GLN A 7 22.33 4.31 -38.99
C GLN A 7 20.87 4.27 -38.56
N ALA A 8 20.37 5.32 -37.90
CA ALA A 8 18.95 5.42 -37.55
C ALA A 8 18.03 5.41 -38.79
N LEU A 9 18.39 6.11 -39.86
CA LEU A 9 17.62 6.10 -41.13
C LEU A 9 17.71 4.77 -41.88
N ALA A 10 18.82 4.03 -41.76
CA ALA A 10 18.96 2.70 -42.38
C ALA A 10 18.13 1.62 -41.66
N ALA A 11 17.77 1.85 -40.39
CA ALA A 11 16.89 0.94 -39.64
C ALA A 11 15.39 1.18 -39.92
N GLU A 12 15.02 2.34 -40.48
CA GLU A 12 13.64 2.66 -40.86
C GLU A 12 13.20 1.99 -42.18
N ASP A 13 14.16 1.45 -42.94
CA ASP A 13 13.95 0.79 -44.25
C ASP A 13 14.03 -0.74 -44.16
N LEU A 14 13.99 -1.31 -42.95
CA LEU A 14 13.75 -2.74 -42.78
C LEU A 14 12.29 -3.02 -43.17
N ASP A 15 12.11 -3.56 -44.37
CA ASP A 15 10.86 -4.17 -44.83
C ASP A 15 10.37 -5.17 -43.76
N LEU A 16 9.46 -4.71 -42.90
CA LEU A 16 8.71 -5.57 -41.99
C LEU A 16 7.86 -6.46 -42.87
N THR A 17 8.38 -7.65 -43.17
CA THR A 17 7.65 -8.65 -43.94
C THR A 17 6.33 -8.88 -43.23
N PRO A 18 5.18 -8.65 -43.89
CA PRO A 18 3.90 -8.82 -43.22
C PRO A 18 3.80 -10.27 -42.73
N PRO A 19 3.32 -10.49 -41.50
CA PRO A 19 3.24 -11.83 -40.94
C PRO A 19 2.45 -12.73 -41.90
N GLY A 20 3.03 -13.88 -42.25
CA GLY A 20 2.36 -14.86 -43.10
C GLY A 20 1.06 -15.35 -42.44
N SER A 21 0.11 -15.84 -43.23
CA SER A 21 -1.19 -16.33 -42.74
C SER A 21 -1.07 -17.34 -41.58
N ASP A 22 -0.03 -18.17 -41.59
CA ASP A 22 0.23 -19.16 -40.54
C ASP A 22 0.70 -18.53 -39.22
N GLN A 23 1.46 -17.43 -39.30
CA GLN A 23 1.92 -16.68 -38.11
C GLN A 23 0.75 -15.91 -37.48
N SER A 24 -0.11 -15.31 -38.29
CA SER A 24 -1.33 -14.65 -37.83
C SER A 24 -2.30 -15.64 -37.18
N ALA A 25 -2.43 -16.86 -37.72
CA ALA A 25 -3.23 -17.92 -37.11
C ALA A 25 -2.65 -18.39 -35.76
N ALA A 26 -1.32 -18.55 -35.67
CA ALA A 26 -0.66 -18.90 -34.40
C ALA A 26 -0.82 -17.79 -33.35
N ALA A 27 -0.67 -16.53 -33.74
CA ALA A 27 -0.89 -15.39 -32.86
C ALA A 27 -2.34 -15.29 -32.38
N ALA A 28 -3.31 -15.57 -33.26
CA ALA A 28 -4.73 -15.59 -32.91
C ALA A 28 -5.08 -16.70 -31.91
N LEU A 29 -4.43 -17.88 -32.02
CA LEU A 29 -4.56 -18.95 -31.04
C LEU A 29 -3.98 -18.59 -29.66
N VAL A 30 -2.87 -17.86 -29.63
CA VAL A 30 -2.28 -17.36 -28.38
C VAL A 30 -3.20 -16.31 -27.75
N ALA A 31 -3.72 -15.37 -28.55
CA ALA A 31 -4.68 -14.37 -28.10
C ALA A 31 -5.96 -15.01 -27.56
N ALA A 32 -6.49 -16.05 -28.23
CA ALA A 32 -7.66 -16.81 -27.77
C ALA A 32 -7.45 -17.46 -26.39
N ARG A 33 -6.23 -17.94 -26.10
CA ARG A 33 -5.89 -18.51 -24.78
C ARG A 33 -5.77 -17.46 -23.67
N HIS A 34 -5.71 -16.18 -24.01
CA HIS A 34 -5.63 -15.08 -23.05
C HIS A 34 -6.94 -14.29 -22.93
N ALA A 35 -7.87 -14.49 -23.87
CA ALA A 35 -9.19 -13.88 -23.85
C ALA A 35 -10.11 -14.56 -22.84
N ARG A 36 -10.88 -13.74 -22.11
CA ARG A 36 -11.83 -14.19 -21.08
C ARG A 36 -13.19 -14.57 -21.64
N ASP A 37 -13.63 -13.89 -22.69
CA ASP A 37 -14.89 -14.11 -23.38
C ASP A 37 -14.77 -13.77 -24.87
N LYS A 38 -15.87 -13.91 -25.61
CA LYS A 38 -15.91 -13.67 -27.07
C LYS A 38 -15.65 -12.20 -27.41
N ASP A 39 -16.11 -11.27 -26.58
CA ASP A 39 -16.00 -9.83 -26.85
C ASP A 39 -14.57 -9.37 -26.57
N ASP A 40 -13.96 -9.83 -25.47
CA ASP A 40 -12.53 -9.64 -25.14
C ASP A 40 -11.61 -10.23 -26.23
N LEU A 41 -11.99 -11.39 -26.82
CA LEU A 41 -11.28 -11.97 -27.95
C LEU A 41 -11.34 -11.07 -29.20
N ALA A 42 -12.52 -10.53 -29.51
CA ALA A 42 -12.70 -9.65 -30.66
C ALA A 42 -11.87 -8.35 -30.50
N ASP A 43 -11.84 -7.79 -29.29
CA ASP A 43 -11.05 -6.59 -28.97
C ASP A 43 -9.54 -6.87 -29.07
N LEU A 44 -9.07 -8.00 -28.52
CA LEU A 44 -7.66 -8.39 -28.59
C LEU A 44 -7.18 -8.66 -30.03
N LEU A 45 -7.99 -9.34 -30.84
CA LEU A 45 -7.66 -9.57 -32.25
C LEU A 45 -7.65 -8.26 -33.04
N GLY A 46 -8.61 -7.36 -32.78
CA GLY A 46 -8.67 -6.03 -33.39
C GLY A 46 -7.45 -5.18 -33.04
N ALA A 47 -7.02 -5.18 -31.78
CA ALA A 47 -5.84 -4.45 -31.32
C ALA A 47 -4.53 -4.97 -31.94
N LEU A 48 -4.44 -6.27 -32.21
CA LEU A 48 -3.28 -6.91 -32.82
C LEU A 48 -3.30 -6.89 -34.36
N GLY A 49 -4.35 -6.33 -34.98
CA GLY A 49 -4.51 -6.32 -36.43
C GLY A 49 -4.68 -7.71 -37.03
N LEU A 50 -5.16 -8.68 -36.24
CA LEU A 50 -5.39 -10.06 -36.64
C LEU A 50 -6.80 -10.25 -37.22
N PRO A 51 -7.03 -11.32 -38.01
CA PRO A 51 -8.35 -11.60 -38.57
C PRO A 51 -9.41 -11.76 -37.46
N CYS A 52 -10.44 -10.91 -37.50
CA CYS A 52 -11.50 -10.82 -36.48
C CYS A 52 -12.90 -11.09 -37.07
N ALA A 53 -12.99 -11.79 -38.20
CA ALA A 53 -14.29 -12.14 -38.77
C ALA A 53 -15.03 -13.14 -37.87
N GLU A 54 -16.37 -13.14 -37.89
CA GLU A 54 -17.19 -14.04 -37.07
C GLU A 54 -16.80 -15.53 -37.25
N ASN A 55 -16.44 -15.94 -38.47
CA ASN A 55 -15.97 -17.30 -38.74
C ASN A 55 -14.64 -17.64 -38.05
N ASP A 56 -13.75 -16.66 -37.90
CA ASP A 56 -12.46 -16.82 -37.22
C ASP A 56 -12.66 -16.85 -35.70
N LEU A 57 -13.55 -16.00 -35.18
CA LEU A 57 -13.96 -16.03 -33.78
C LEU A 57 -14.53 -17.41 -33.43
N VAL A 58 -15.47 -17.94 -34.22
CA VAL A 58 -16.09 -19.26 -33.99
C VAL A 58 -15.06 -20.39 -33.97
N ARG A 59 -14.00 -20.32 -34.80
CA ARG A 59 -12.90 -21.30 -34.80
C ARG A 59 -12.03 -21.21 -33.54
N LEU A 60 -11.94 -20.02 -32.94
CA LEU A 60 -11.09 -19.74 -31.78
C LEU A 60 -11.84 -19.86 -30.44
N LEU A 61 -13.17 -19.78 -30.44
CA LEU A 61 -14.03 -19.96 -29.26
C LEU A 61 -13.70 -21.20 -28.42
N PRO A 62 -13.40 -22.40 -28.99
CA PRO A 62 -13.05 -23.57 -28.19
C PRO A 62 -11.74 -23.44 -27.41
N ASN A 63 -10.89 -22.47 -27.77
CA ASN A 63 -9.59 -22.22 -27.14
C ASN A 63 -9.63 -21.08 -26.12
N LEU A 64 -10.79 -20.45 -25.92
CA LEU A 64 -10.98 -19.54 -24.81
C LEU A 64 -10.64 -20.29 -23.53
N THR A 65 -9.83 -19.66 -22.68
CA THR A 65 -9.80 -20.10 -21.30
C THR A 65 -11.21 -19.91 -20.79
N THR A 66 -11.94 -21.00 -20.61
CA THR A 66 -13.13 -20.99 -19.78
C THR A 66 -12.66 -20.51 -18.43
N SER A 67 -12.77 -19.20 -18.23
CA SER A 67 -12.54 -18.56 -16.95
C SER A 67 -13.48 -19.30 -16.02
N VAL A 68 -12.89 -20.16 -15.18
CA VAL A 68 -13.49 -20.75 -14.00
C VAL A 68 -13.72 -19.59 -13.04
N GLY A 69 -14.58 -18.66 -13.44
CA GLY A 69 -14.98 -17.47 -12.71
C GLY A 69 -16.37 -17.61 -12.13
N ASP A 70 -17.18 -18.56 -12.64
CA ASP A 70 -18.54 -18.82 -12.15
C ASP A 70 -18.73 -20.23 -11.56
N SER A 71 -17.75 -21.14 -11.72
CA SER A 71 -17.76 -22.45 -11.05
C SER A 71 -16.94 -22.45 -9.75
N MET A 72 -16.06 -21.47 -9.54
CA MET A 72 -15.29 -21.32 -8.29
C MET A 72 -16.11 -20.71 -7.16
N THR A 73 -17.09 -19.85 -7.46
CA THR A 73 -18.02 -19.32 -6.46
C THR A 73 -18.97 -20.43 -6.00
N VAL A 74 -19.59 -21.16 -6.92
CA VAL A 74 -20.51 -22.26 -6.59
C VAL A 74 -19.83 -23.35 -5.77
N THR A 75 -18.57 -23.70 -6.08
CA THR A 75 -17.80 -24.66 -5.26
C THR A 75 -17.37 -24.08 -3.91
N ALA A 76 -17.02 -22.80 -3.82
CA ALA A 76 -16.70 -22.15 -2.54
C ALA A 76 -17.93 -22.05 -1.63
N PHE A 77 -19.11 -21.69 -2.17
CA PHE A 77 -20.36 -21.66 -1.42
C PHE A 77 -20.81 -23.06 -1.02
N THR A 78 -20.65 -24.07 -1.89
CA THR A 78 -20.93 -25.48 -1.57
C THR A 78 -19.98 -26.02 -0.50
N ALA A 79 -18.70 -25.66 -0.54
CA ALA A 79 -17.73 -26.05 0.48
C ALA A 79 -18.00 -25.36 1.83
N THR A 80 -18.40 -24.09 1.80
CA THR A 80 -18.79 -23.33 2.99
C THR A 80 -20.07 -23.91 3.58
N ALA A 81 -21.06 -24.24 2.75
CA ALA A 81 -22.28 -24.92 3.16
C ALA A 81 -22.01 -26.30 3.78
N ALA A 82 -21.14 -27.11 3.17
CA ALA A 82 -20.73 -28.40 3.72
C ALA A 82 -20.01 -28.25 5.06
N SER A 83 -19.24 -27.18 5.24
CA SER A 83 -18.59 -26.86 6.52
C SER A 83 -19.58 -26.41 7.60
N MET A 84 -20.56 -25.56 7.25
CA MET A 84 -21.62 -25.12 8.15
C MET A 84 -22.49 -26.31 8.60
N LEU A 85 -22.86 -27.19 7.67
CA LEU A 85 -23.57 -28.44 7.96
C LEU A 85 -22.76 -29.37 8.88
N LYS A 86 -21.44 -29.49 8.69
CA LYS A 86 -20.55 -30.23 9.60
C LYS A 86 -20.46 -29.63 11.00
N ASN A 87 -20.65 -28.31 11.12
CA ASN A 87 -20.67 -27.60 12.39
C ASN A 87 -22.04 -27.67 13.09
N GLY A 88 -23.04 -28.34 12.48
CA GLY A 88 -24.37 -28.55 13.06
C GLY A 88 -25.41 -27.50 12.67
N ASP A 89 -25.11 -26.63 11.69
CA ASP A 89 -26.08 -25.65 11.21
C ASP A 89 -27.25 -26.33 10.47
N SER A 90 -28.46 -25.83 10.67
CA SER A 90 -29.65 -26.33 9.98
C SER A 90 -29.57 -26.05 8.47
N PRO A 91 -29.96 -27.00 7.60
CA PRO A 91 -29.93 -26.83 6.14
C PRO A 91 -30.69 -25.59 5.65
N GLU A 92 -31.81 -25.25 6.29
CA GLU A 92 -32.61 -24.06 5.94
C GLU A 92 -31.88 -22.74 6.28
N HIS A 93 -31.10 -22.75 7.36
CA HIS A 93 -30.27 -21.62 7.75
C HIS A 93 -29.12 -21.40 6.76
N VAL A 94 -28.43 -22.48 6.38
CA VAL A 94 -27.35 -22.44 5.39
C VAL A 94 -27.86 -21.96 4.03
N ARG A 95 -29.05 -22.45 3.61
CA ARG A 95 -29.70 -22.04 2.37
C ARG A 95 -30.01 -20.55 2.35
N THR A 96 -30.59 -20.03 3.42
CA THR A 96 -30.95 -18.61 3.52
C THR A 96 -29.71 -17.72 3.59
N THR A 97 -28.71 -18.11 4.36
CA THR A 97 -27.47 -17.33 4.58
C THR A 97 -26.58 -17.27 3.34
N LEU A 98 -26.50 -18.35 2.58
CA LEU A 98 -25.65 -18.43 1.38
C LEU A 98 -26.43 -18.21 0.07
N GLY A 99 -27.75 -18.04 0.14
CA GLY A 99 -28.61 -17.86 -1.05
C GLY A 99 -28.62 -19.06 -1.99
N LEU A 100 -28.40 -20.27 -1.46
CA LEU A 100 -28.25 -21.49 -2.26
C LEU A 100 -29.59 -22.01 -2.77
N SER A 101 -29.56 -22.63 -3.94
CA SER A 101 -30.65 -23.46 -4.44
C SER A 101 -30.67 -24.84 -3.78
N GLU A 102 -31.80 -25.52 -3.85
CA GLU A 102 -31.98 -26.85 -3.24
C GLU A 102 -31.04 -27.92 -3.83
N ALA A 103 -30.72 -27.78 -5.12
CA ALA A 103 -29.75 -28.64 -5.79
C ALA A 103 -28.32 -28.45 -5.25
N GLU A 104 -27.95 -27.23 -4.87
CA GLU A 104 -26.61 -26.94 -4.32
C GLU A 104 -26.49 -27.36 -2.85
N LEU A 105 -27.58 -27.28 -2.10
CA LEU A 105 -27.64 -27.77 -0.71
C LEU A 105 -27.52 -29.30 -0.65
N THR A 106 -28.13 -30.02 -1.60
CA THR A 106 -27.99 -31.49 -1.70
C THR A 106 -26.57 -31.90 -2.11
N GLU A 107 -25.90 -31.12 -2.96
CA GLU A 107 -24.47 -31.30 -3.28
C GLU A 107 -23.58 -31.04 -2.06
N ALA A 108 -23.85 -29.98 -1.29
CA ALA A 108 -23.12 -29.66 -0.07
C ALA A 108 -23.27 -30.74 1.01
N THR A 109 -24.47 -31.31 1.16
CA THR A 109 -24.75 -32.40 2.09
C THR A 109 -23.98 -33.67 1.71
N ARG A 110 -23.86 -33.95 0.40
CA ARG A 110 -23.04 -35.05 -0.12
C ARG A 110 -21.55 -34.84 0.17
N HIS A 111 -21.04 -33.63 -0.01
CA HIS A 111 -19.66 -33.27 0.34
C HIS A 111 -19.38 -33.28 1.85
N ALA A 112 -20.41 -33.12 2.68
CA ALA A 112 -20.30 -33.18 4.13
C ALA A 112 -20.20 -34.62 4.68
N ASP A 113 -20.30 -35.67 3.85
CA ASP A 113 -20.40 -37.08 4.27
C ASP A 113 -21.57 -37.32 5.26
N LEU A 114 -22.60 -36.47 5.22
CA LEU A 114 -23.82 -36.67 5.99
C LEU A 114 -24.75 -37.59 5.20
N PRO A 115 -25.44 -38.55 5.85
CA PRO A 115 -26.39 -39.40 5.14
C PRO A 115 -27.46 -38.50 4.49
N THR A 116 -27.62 -38.61 3.17
CA THR A 116 -28.68 -37.96 2.42
C THR A 116 -30.02 -38.37 3.00
N THR A 117 -30.60 -37.53 3.87
CA THR A 117 -31.97 -37.68 4.32
C THR A 117 -32.87 -37.27 3.16
N VAL A 118 -33.17 -38.24 2.29
CA VAL A 118 -34.27 -38.13 1.34
C VAL A 118 -35.55 -37.94 2.15
N PRO A 119 -36.38 -36.91 1.90
CA PRO A 119 -37.70 -36.86 2.50
C PRO A 119 -38.56 -37.93 1.80
N ALA A 120 -38.93 -38.95 2.56
CA ALA A 120 -40.04 -39.84 2.22
C ALA A 120 -41.13 -39.68 3.29
N PRO A 121 -42.41 -39.76 2.88
CA PRO A 121 -43.52 -39.09 3.54
C PRO A 121 -43.99 -39.81 4.81
N ASP A 122 -44.56 -39.01 5.72
CA ASP A 122 -45.53 -39.33 6.76
C ASP A 122 -45.54 -40.76 7.29
N THR A 123 -45.03 -40.97 8.51
CA THR A 123 -45.69 -41.86 9.47
C THR A 123 -45.39 -41.40 10.89
N ASP A 124 -46.47 -41.12 11.63
CA ASP A 124 -46.52 -40.94 13.08
C ASP A 124 -45.65 -41.96 13.83
N ASP A 125 -44.85 -41.53 14.81
CA ASP A 125 -45.07 -41.96 16.19
C ASP A 125 -44.21 -41.14 17.18
N THR A 126 -44.94 -40.55 18.11
CA THR A 126 -44.59 -40.13 19.47
C THR A 126 -43.37 -40.81 20.09
N THR A 127 -42.51 -40.03 20.78
CA THR A 127 -42.28 -40.12 22.24
C THR A 127 -40.93 -39.52 22.67
N ASN A 128 -41.02 -38.31 23.23
CA ASN A 128 -40.24 -37.72 24.33
C ASN A 128 -38.70 -37.61 24.24
N THR A 129 -38.21 -36.37 24.23
CA THR A 129 -37.05 -35.95 25.03
C THR A 129 -37.27 -34.50 25.46
N PRO A 130 -37.17 -34.16 26.77
CA PRO A 130 -37.65 -32.89 27.27
C PRO A 130 -36.71 -31.75 26.92
N GLU A 131 -37.35 -30.65 26.55
CA GLU A 131 -36.93 -29.27 26.70
C GLU A 131 -36.11 -29.07 27.99
N THR A 132 -34.86 -28.66 27.87
CA THR A 132 -34.17 -27.88 28.91
C THR A 132 -33.56 -26.68 28.22
N ALA A 133 -34.06 -25.53 28.67
CA ALA A 133 -33.82 -24.22 28.12
C ALA A 133 -32.36 -23.77 28.22
N ALA A 134 -32.06 -22.84 27.30
CA ALA A 134 -31.15 -21.70 27.44
C ALA A 134 -29.63 -21.96 27.47
N GLN A 135 -28.97 -21.53 26.40
CA GLN A 135 -27.98 -20.42 26.36
C GLN A 135 -27.31 -20.47 24.97
N ALA A 136 -27.62 -19.59 24.01
CA ALA A 136 -27.04 -18.24 23.93
C ALA A 136 -25.53 -18.24 24.22
N ALA A 137 -24.74 -18.72 23.27
CA ALA A 137 -23.33 -18.37 23.13
C ALA A 137 -23.12 -17.87 21.70
N GLU A 138 -23.40 -16.58 21.50
CA GLU A 138 -22.70 -15.79 20.49
C GLU A 138 -21.22 -15.72 20.93
N ASP A 139 -20.45 -16.78 20.70
CA ASP A 139 -19.00 -16.70 20.89
C ASP A 139 -18.41 -16.05 19.63
N THR A 140 -18.37 -14.72 19.66
CA THR A 140 -17.24 -14.01 19.07
C THR A 140 -15.98 -14.67 19.64
N VAL A 141 -15.37 -15.59 18.89
CA VAL A 141 -14.06 -16.14 19.22
C VAL A 141 -13.07 -15.00 19.10
N GLY A 142 -12.99 -14.21 20.17
CA GLY A 142 -11.98 -13.17 20.34
C GLY A 142 -10.60 -13.81 20.37
N SER A 143 -9.56 -12.98 20.35
CA SER A 143 -8.18 -13.46 20.49
C SER A 143 -7.99 -14.37 21.71
N ASP A 144 -8.78 -14.16 22.76
CA ASP A 144 -8.81 -15.01 23.96
C ASP A 144 -9.24 -16.45 23.65
N GLY A 145 -10.23 -16.66 22.78
CA GLY A 145 -10.70 -18.00 22.40
C GLY A 145 -9.70 -18.77 21.53
N ILE A 146 -8.89 -18.07 20.71
CA ILE A 146 -7.79 -18.68 19.94
C ILE A 146 -6.67 -19.12 20.88
N GLU A 147 -6.32 -18.29 21.87
CA GLU A 147 -5.31 -18.65 22.87
C GLU A 147 -5.75 -19.80 23.77
N ASP A 148 -7.03 -19.83 24.17
CA ASP A 148 -7.62 -20.94 24.92
C ASP A 148 -7.57 -22.25 24.13
N LEU A 149 -7.86 -22.22 22.82
CA LEU A 149 -7.77 -23.38 21.94
C LEU A 149 -6.32 -23.85 21.78
N LEU A 150 -5.36 -22.93 21.63
CA LEU A 150 -3.94 -23.26 21.55
C LEU A 150 -3.41 -23.82 22.88
N ALA A 151 -3.91 -23.32 24.01
CA ALA A 151 -3.58 -23.82 25.35
C ALA A 151 -4.10 -25.25 25.55
N TRP A 152 -5.35 -25.52 25.19
CA TRP A 152 -5.92 -26.86 25.20
C TRP A 152 -5.13 -27.82 24.28
N ALA A 153 -4.83 -27.37 23.06
CA ALA A 153 -4.10 -28.17 22.08
C ALA A 153 -2.65 -28.48 22.52
N GLY A 154 -2.03 -27.61 23.31
CA GLY A 154 -0.72 -27.83 23.93
C GLY A 154 -0.71 -28.93 24.99
N ASN A 155 -1.81 -29.10 25.72
CA ASN A 155 -1.98 -30.13 26.76
C ASN A 155 -2.60 -31.42 26.21
N HIS A 156 -2.89 -31.47 24.91
CA HIS A 156 -3.56 -32.60 24.30
C HIS A 156 -2.66 -33.86 24.28
N PRO A 157 -3.20 -35.07 24.56
CA PRO A 157 -2.41 -36.32 24.59
C PRO A 157 -1.78 -36.67 23.23
N ALA A 158 -2.47 -36.40 22.13
CA ALA A 158 -1.95 -36.63 20.77
C ALA A 158 -0.81 -35.65 20.40
N ALA A 159 0.36 -36.19 20.05
CA ALA A 159 1.55 -35.40 19.70
C ALA A 159 1.36 -34.53 18.43
N SER A 160 0.56 -35.01 17.47
CA SER A 160 0.25 -34.27 16.24
C SER A 160 -0.48 -32.96 16.51
N ILE A 161 -1.39 -32.94 17.50
CA ILE A 161 -2.15 -31.75 17.87
C ILE A 161 -1.25 -30.73 18.56
N ARG A 162 -0.37 -31.17 19.48
CA ARG A 162 0.63 -30.29 20.11
C ARG A 162 1.57 -29.66 19.08
N HIS A 163 2.03 -30.43 18.10
CA HIS A 163 2.90 -29.92 17.05
C HIS A 163 2.21 -28.86 16.17
N LYS A 164 0.93 -29.09 15.84
CA LYS A 164 0.13 -28.10 15.10
C LYS A 164 -0.03 -26.81 15.89
N ALA A 165 -0.36 -26.89 17.19
CA ALA A 165 -0.48 -25.71 18.05
C ALA A 165 0.84 -24.93 18.15
N ALA A 166 1.98 -25.61 18.30
CA ALA A 166 3.30 -24.99 18.31
C ALA A 166 3.62 -24.27 16.99
N ARG A 167 3.29 -24.89 15.85
CA ARG A 167 3.47 -24.26 14.53
C ARG A 167 2.60 -23.01 14.39
N VAL A 168 1.33 -23.08 14.78
CA VAL A 168 0.41 -21.93 14.71
C VAL A 168 0.92 -20.77 15.57
N ARG A 169 1.39 -21.04 16.80
CA ARG A 169 2.00 -20.02 17.67
C ARG A 169 3.24 -19.37 17.04
N SER A 170 4.10 -20.18 16.43
CA SER A 170 5.28 -19.66 15.72
C SER A 170 4.89 -18.74 14.57
N VAL A 171 3.90 -19.13 13.75
CA VAL A 171 3.42 -18.31 12.62
C VAL A 171 2.74 -17.04 13.12
N LEU A 172 1.96 -17.11 14.20
CA LEU A 172 1.34 -15.93 14.78
C LEU A 172 2.40 -14.93 15.29
N THR A 173 3.44 -15.43 15.95
CA THR A 173 4.57 -14.62 16.40
C THR A 173 5.27 -13.95 15.21
N GLU A 174 5.61 -14.71 14.17
CA GLU A 174 6.21 -14.17 12.93
C GLU A 174 5.33 -13.10 12.27
N LEU A 175 4.02 -13.31 12.23
CA LEU A 175 3.08 -12.34 11.66
C LEU A 175 3.01 -11.06 12.50
N THR A 176 3.03 -11.18 13.83
CA THR A 176 3.08 -10.01 14.71
C THR A 176 4.38 -9.22 14.56
N GLU A 177 5.52 -9.91 14.49
CA GLU A 177 6.83 -9.28 14.23
C GLU A 177 6.83 -8.56 12.89
N ARG A 178 6.32 -9.21 11.82
CA ARG A 178 6.20 -8.59 10.50
C ARG A 178 5.34 -7.34 10.53
N ARG A 179 4.19 -7.39 11.22
CA ARG A 179 3.30 -6.22 11.37
C ARG A 179 3.99 -5.08 12.10
N THR A 180 4.76 -5.36 13.15
CA THR A 180 5.52 -4.32 13.86
C THR A 180 6.63 -3.74 12.99
N ALA A 181 7.35 -4.55 12.22
CA ALA A 181 8.36 -4.10 11.29
C ALA A 181 7.75 -3.18 10.21
N ASP A 182 6.63 -3.58 9.60
CA ASP A 182 5.94 -2.77 8.60
C ASP A 182 5.43 -1.44 9.20
N ALA A 183 4.97 -1.42 10.45
CA ALA A 183 4.59 -0.19 11.14
C ALA A 183 5.79 0.75 11.34
N THR A 184 6.93 0.23 11.82
CA THR A 184 8.16 1.03 11.97
C THR A 184 8.68 1.56 10.62
N GLN A 185 8.50 0.80 9.54
CA GLN A 185 8.85 1.23 8.20
C GLN A 185 7.98 2.41 7.76
N ARG A 186 6.66 2.33 7.94
CA ARG A 186 5.75 3.44 7.60
C ARG A 186 6.08 4.71 8.39
N GLU A 187 6.34 4.60 9.68
CA GLU A 187 6.76 5.75 10.50
C GLU A 187 8.08 6.35 10.01
N ALA A 188 9.02 5.52 9.55
CA ALA A 188 10.27 6.00 8.95
C ALA A 188 10.03 6.72 7.62
N GLU A 189 9.17 6.16 6.76
CA GLU A 189 8.79 6.77 5.49
C GLU A 189 8.05 8.10 5.69
N GLU A 190 7.16 8.19 6.68
CA GLU A 190 6.48 9.45 7.05
C GLU A 190 7.47 10.51 7.55
N ARG A 191 8.45 10.13 8.38
CA ARG A 191 9.52 11.05 8.81
C ARG A 191 10.33 11.55 7.61
N VAL A 192 10.64 10.68 6.65
CA VAL A 192 11.34 11.07 5.42
C VAL A 192 10.48 12.00 4.56
N ALA A 193 9.18 11.71 4.40
CA ALA A 193 8.26 12.54 3.65
C ALA A 193 8.14 13.94 4.27
N LYS A 194 8.02 14.03 5.60
CA LYS A 194 8.00 15.31 6.33
C LYS A 194 9.30 16.10 6.12
N ALA A 195 10.46 15.46 6.28
CA ALA A 195 11.74 16.11 6.07
C ALA A 195 11.92 16.61 4.63
N LYS A 196 11.44 15.85 3.64
CA LYS A 196 11.43 16.28 2.23
C LYS A 196 10.54 17.51 2.01
N ALA A 197 9.34 17.53 2.58
CA ALA A 197 8.43 18.68 2.48
C ALA A 197 9.04 19.94 3.12
N GLU A 198 9.69 19.80 4.28
CA GLU A 198 10.41 20.90 4.94
C GLU A 198 11.58 21.42 4.09
N LEU A 199 12.33 20.51 3.47
CA LEU A 199 13.43 20.87 2.57
C LEU A 199 12.93 21.60 1.32
N GLU A 200 11.84 21.15 0.71
CA GLU A 200 11.21 21.84 -0.42
C GLU A 200 10.70 23.23 -0.03
N ALA A 201 10.08 23.36 1.14
CA ALA A 201 9.65 24.66 1.68
C ALA A 201 10.85 25.59 1.89
N ALA A 202 11.94 25.10 2.49
CA ALA A 202 13.16 25.86 2.67
C ALA A 202 13.80 26.27 1.33
N GLN A 203 13.81 25.38 0.34
CA GLN A 203 14.28 25.71 -1.00
C GLN A 203 13.39 26.75 -1.69
N ALA A 204 12.06 26.67 -1.52
CA ALA A 204 11.13 27.65 -2.06
C ALA A 204 11.37 29.03 -1.42
N GLN A 205 11.60 29.09 -0.11
CA GLN A 205 12.00 30.31 0.59
C GLN A 205 13.33 30.87 0.07
N LEU A 206 14.34 30.02 -0.15
CA LEU A 206 15.62 30.43 -0.72
C LEU A 206 15.45 30.99 -2.14
N ARG A 207 14.64 30.33 -2.98
CA ARG A 207 14.31 30.80 -4.33
C ARG A 207 13.63 32.16 -4.26
N ALA A 208 12.63 32.33 -3.38
CA ALA A 208 11.92 33.60 -3.17
C ALA A 208 12.84 34.73 -2.68
N VAL A 209 13.78 34.44 -1.78
CA VAL A 209 14.79 35.43 -1.34
C VAL A 209 15.76 35.76 -2.46
N LYS A 210 16.15 34.79 -3.29
CA LYS A 210 17.06 35.03 -4.42
C LYS A 210 16.40 35.85 -5.52
N THR A 211 15.16 35.55 -5.91
CA THR A 211 14.38 36.35 -6.87
C THR A 211 13.99 37.71 -6.30
N GLY A 212 13.54 37.77 -5.04
CA GLY A 212 13.25 39.02 -4.33
C GLY A 212 14.48 39.89 -4.12
N GLY A 213 15.66 39.28 -3.90
CA GLY A 213 16.94 39.98 -3.78
C GLY A 213 17.52 40.45 -5.12
N HIS A 214 17.19 39.80 -6.23
CA HIS A 214 17.57 40.27 -7.58
C HIS A 214 16.58 41.32 -8.12
N ALA A 215 15.28 41.22 -7.79
CA ALA A 215 14.29 42.23 -8.14
C ALA A 215 14.43 43.51 -7.29
N ALA A 216 14.81 43.40 -6.01
CA ALA A 216 15.10 44.55 -5.16
C ALA A 216 16.39 45.31 -5.56
N ALA A 217 17.26 44.73 -6.40
CA ALA A 217 18.39 45.47 -6.99
C ALA A 217 18.00 46.31 -8.22
N ALA A 218 16.82 46.05 -8.81
CA ALA A 218 16.28 46.83 -9.94
C ALA A 218 15.20 47.84 -9.52
N ALA A 219 14.77 47.81 -8.25
CA ALA A 219 13.79 48.72 -7.68
C ALA A 219 14.28 49.27 -6.32
N GLN A 220 15.34 50.06 -6.36
CA GLN A 220 15.65 51.01 -5.28
C GLN A 220 15.55 52.42 -5.85
N ASP A 221 14.31 52.91 -5.92
CA ASP A 221 14.02 54.33 -5.81
C ASP A 221 12.84 54.51 -4.84
N ALA A 222 13.13 55.13 -3.68
CA ALA A 222 12.22 55.77 -2.71
C ALA A 222 11.37 54.88 -1.73
N PRO A 223 10.95 55.41 -0.53
CA PRO A 223 11.37 54.83 0.76
C PRO A 223 10.26 54.53 1.80
N GLU A 224 10.70 53.90 2.91
CA GLU A 224 10.23 54.04 4.31
C GLU A 224 9.16 53.09 4.88
N ALA A 225 9.61 52.05 5.63
CA ALA A 225 9.43 51.90 7.08
C ALA A 225 9.95 50.53 7.62
N ALA A 226 10.98 50.60 8.47
CA ALA A 226 11.54 49.66 9.46
C ALA A 226 11.66 48.12 9.19
N PRO A 227 12.90 47.60 9.05
CA PRO A 227 13.20 46.19 9.30
C PRO A 227 14.11 45.96 10.52
N ALA A 228 13.86 44.84 11.23
CA ALA A 228 14.82 44.20 12.12
C ALA A 228 16.05 43.71 11.31
N PRO A 229 17.27 43.70 11.90
CA PRO A 229 18.51 43.83 11.14
C PRO A 229 18.94 42.49 10.51
N ARG A 230 18.61 42.30 9.23
CA ARG A 230 19.35 41.37 8.37
C ARG A 230 20.65 42.05 7.93
N ALA A 231 21.77 41.53 8.42
CA ALA A 231 23.17 41.58 7.95
C ALA A 231 23.53 42.46 6.73
N GLY A 232 23.07 43.69 6.69
CA GLY A 232 23.47 44.75 5.78
C GLY A 232 24.03 45.87 6.63
N ARG A 233 25.34 46.14 6.48
CA ARG A 233 26.13 47.17 7.20
C ARG A 233 25.68 47.41 8.65
N ARG A 234 26.37 46.77 9.60
CA ARG A 234 26.25 47.03 11.05
C ARG A 234 26.12 48.52 11.33
N SER A 235 25.11 48.89 12.10
CA SER A 235 24.84 50.30 12.40
C SER A 235 26.02 50.92 13.16
N LYS A 236 26.20 52.24 13.05
CA LYS A 236 27.26 52.95 13.80
C LYS A 236 27.13 52.74 15.31
N ALA A 237 25.90 52.59 15.80
CA ALA A 237 25.60 52.28 17.20
C ALA A 237 26.06 50.87 17.59
N GLU A 238 25.78 49.87 16.76
CA GLU A 238 26.22 48.49 16.96
C GLU A 238 27.76 48.38 16.94
N LEU A 239 28.42 49.06 16.01
CA LEU A 239 29.89 49.12 15.99
C LEU A 239 30.48 49.82 17.23
N ALA A 240 29.74 50.73 17.86
CA ALA A 240 30.14 51.35 19.13
C ALA A 240 29.99 50.37 20.30
N ALA A 241 28.90 49.61 20.34
CA ALA A 241 28.68 48.55 21.33
C ALA A 241 29.75 47.46 21.22
N ILE A 242 30.08 47.01 20.01
CA ILE A 242 31.14 46.02 19.77
C ILE A 242 32.50 46.55 20.22
N ARG A 243 32.81 47.83 19.98
CA ARG A 243 34.04 48.47 20.47
C ARG A 243 34.10 48.54 21.99
N ALA A 244 33.00 48.87 22.66
CA ALA A 244 32.93 48.90 24.12
C ALA A 244 33.14 47.51 24.73
N TRP A 245 32.45 46.51 24.18
CA TRP A 245 32.61 45.10 24.56
C TRP A 245 34.05 44.60 24.33
N ALA A 246 34.64 44.96 23.20
CA ALA A 246 35.98 44.53 22.82
C ALA A 246 37.03 45.10 23.79
N ARG A 247 36.92 46.40 24.14
CA ARG A 247 37.81 47.03 25.13
C ARG A 247 37.63 46.43 26.52
N ALA A 248 36.40 46.12 26.93
CA ALA A 248 36.13 45.45 28.21
C ALA A 248 36.77 44.04 28.28
N ARG A 249 36.94 43.37 27.13
CA ARG A 249 37.61 42.07 27.01
C ARG A 249 39.12 42.17 26.70
N GLY A 250 39.69 43.38 26.73
CA GLY A 250 41.12 43.61 26.51
C GLY A 250 41.55 43.57 25.03
N HIS A 251 40.62 43.57 24.08
CA HIS A 251 40.95 43.67 22.66
C HIS A 251 41.30 45.12 22.27
N GLN A 252 42.41 45.31 21.57
CA GLN A 252 42.84 46.61 21.08
C GLN A 252 42.09 46.95 19.78
N VAL A 253 41.17 47.92 19.85
CA VAL A 253 40.33 48.35 18.71
C VAL A 253 40.47 49.85 18.51
N ALA A 254 40.61 50.29 17.25
CA ALA A 254 40.69 51.70 16.91
C ALA A 254 39.40 52.46 17.30
N ASP A 255 39.55 53.73 17.68
CA ASP A 255 38.42 54.57 18.12
C ASP A 255 37.44 54.92 17.01
N ARG A 256 37.89 54.90 15.75
CA ARG A 256 37.08 55.12 14.55
C ARG A 256 37.30 54.01 13.52
N GLY A 257 36.24 53.72 12.76
CA GLY A 257 36.26 52.74 11.68
C GLY A 257 35.67 51.39 12.07
N THR A 258 35.80 50.44 11.15
CA THR A 258 35.31 49.08 11.33
C THR A 258 36.29 48.28 12.20
N PRO A 259 35.82 47.61 13.28
CA PRO A 259 36.67 46.72 14.08
C PRO A 259 37.27 45.60 13.23
N ALA A 260 38.41 45.06 13.66
CA ALA A 260 38.99 43.88 13.02
C ALA A 260 37.98 42.72 12.97
N LYS A 261 37.99 41.96 11.87
CA LYS A 261 37.04 40.85 11.64
C LYS A 261 37.00 39.85 12.80
N ALA A 262 38.17 39.55 13.39
CA ALA A 262 38.28 38.66 14.55
C ALA A 262 37.47 39.15 15.78
N VAL A 263 37.38 40.47 15.99
CA VAL A 263 36.61 41.06 17.10
C VAL A 263 35.11 40.96 16.83
N LEU A 264 34.70 41.14 15.57
CA LEU A 264 33.31 40.98 15.15
C LEU A 264 32.85 39.52 15.31
N ASP A 265 33.66 38.56 14.85
CA ASP A 265 33.34 37.13 14.93
C ASP A 265 33.25 36.67 16.40
N ALA A 266 34.15 37.14 17.27
CA ALA A 266 34.13 36.85 18.71
C ALA A 266 32.92 37.47 19.41
N TYR A 267 32.50 38.68 19.01
CA TYR A 267 31.29 39.31 19.51
C TYR A 267 30.05 38.51 19.12
N ASP A 268 29.93 38.11 17.86
CA ASP A 268 28.80 37.32 17.37
C ASP A 268 28.71 35.95 18.03
N ALA A 269 29.85 35.29 18.27
CA ALA A 269 29.89 34.02 18.98
C ALA A 269 29.39 34.17 20.42
N ALA A 270 29.86 35.18 21.15
CA ALA A 270 29.47 35.40 22.55
C ALA A 270 28.00 35.76 22.73
N HIS A 271 27.41 36.48 21.78
CA HIS A 271 26.00 36.89 21.86
C HIS A 271 25.06 35.82 21.28
N ARG A 272 25.47 35.03 20.28
CA ARG A 272 24.71 33.85 19.84
C ARG A 272 24.52 32.83 20.96
N THR A 273 25.55 32.59 21.77
CA THR A 273 25.44 31.64 22.89
C THR A 273 24.51 32.17 23.98
N ARG A 274 24.44 33.49 24.18
CA ARG A 274 23.53 34.10 25.16
C ARG A 274 22.07 33.98 24.71
N ASP A 275 21.79 34.27 23.44
CA ASP A 275 20.44 34.17 22.90
C ASP A 275 19.94 32.71 22.88
N LEU A 276 20.83 31.73 22.72
CA LEU A 276 20.47 30.31 22.84
C LEU A 276 20.18 29.87 24.27
N ALA A 277 20.87 30.47 25.26
CA ALA A 277 20.72 30.13 26.68
C ALA A 277 19.50 30.79 27.33
N GLU A 278 19.03 31.92 26.81
CA GLU A 278 17.77 32.56 27.25
C GLU A 278 16.52 31.94 26.58
N ALA A 279 16.71 31.06 25.59
CA ALA A 279 15.64 30.38 24.85
C ALA A 279 15.42 28.89 25.26
N SER A 280 16.13 28.39 26.28
CA SER A 280 15.91 27.08 26.92
C SER A 280 15.44 27.25 28.35
#